data_AF-K3WDV1-F1
#
_entry.id   AF-K3WDV1-F1
#
_cell.length_a   1.000
_cell.length_b   1.000
_cell.length_c   1.000
_cell.angle_alpha   90.00
_cell.angle_beta   90.00
_cell.angle_gamma   90.00
#
_symmetry.space_group_name_H-M   'P 1'
#
loop_
_entity.id
_entity.type
_entity.pdbx_description
1 polymer ?
#
loop_
_entity_poly.entity_id
_entity_poly.type
_entity_poly.pdbx_seq_one_letter_code
_entity_poly.pdbx_strand_id
1 'polypeptide(L)'
;MKVEQYAVVLILNWNLAAVEAFVHRANITAPGASGVPAIPAWLTVTPPNLTANSLTDDIVGHLALVVGGRCGRVMLAPNDLVQYGNVMTRLVHIEQDSFVQACMIDVLANQHLASLFCMQDRRTRRPIPTDHVPPPTPVRSVFA
;
A
#
# COMPACT_ATOMS: atom_id res chain seq x y z
N MET A 1 -3.37 13.86 34.07
CA MET A 1 -3.52 12.59 33.31
C MET A 1 -2.64 12.71 32.07
N LYS A 2 -1.45 12.07 32.05
CA LYS A 2 -0.61 12.06 30.85
C LYS A 2 -1.25 11.05 29.90
N VAL A 3 -1.78 11.54 28.78
CA VAL A 3 -2.19 10.65 27.68
C VAL A 3 -0.90 10.01 27.19
N GLU A 4 -0.72 8.72 27.43
CA GLU A 4 0.34 7.95 26.77
C GLU A 4 0.08 8.06 25.27
N GLN A 5 0.93 8.83 24.59
CA GLN A 5 0.91 8.94 23.14
C GLN A 5 1.37 7.59 22.59
N TYR A 6 0.42 6.74 22.20
CA TYR A 6 0.69 5.54 21.42
C TYR A 6 1.21 5.98 20.05
N ALA A 7 2.51 6.22 19.95
CA ALA A 7 3.16 6.43 18.67
C ALA A 7 3.23 5.06 17.97
N VAL A 8 2.22 4.77 17.14
CA VAL A 8 2.24 3.63 16.24
C VAL A 8 2.97 4.06 14.99
N VAL A 9 3.97 3.29 14.57
CA VAL A 9 4.59 3.45 13.25
C VAL A 9 4.22 2.24 12.41
N LEU A 10 3.64 2.48 11.23
CA LEU A 10 3.41 1.46 10.22
C LEU A 10 4.57 1.48 9.22
N ILE A 11 5.17 0.32 8.99
CA ILE A 11 6.30 0.12 8.09
C ILE A 11 5.83 -0.72 6.91
N LEU A 12 6.07 -0.23 5.69
CA LEU A 12 5.86 -0.95 4.45
C LEU A 12 7.20 -1.53 3.98
N ASN A 13 7.32 -2.86 4.03
CA ASN A 13 8.47 -3.59 3.52
C ASN A 13 8.17 -4.11 2.11
N TRP A 14 8.67 -3.38 1.10
CA TRP A 14 8.36 -3.66 -0.30
C TRP A 14 9.03 -4.93 -0.83
N ASN A 15 8.26 -5.74 -1.56
CA ASN A 15 8.78 -6.79 -2.42
C ASN A 15 9.03 -6.20 -3.81
N LEU A 16 10.27 -5.78 -4.08
CA LEU A 16 10.63 -5.09 -5.32
C LEU A 16 10.31 -5.93 -6.58
N ALA A 17 10.49 -7.25 -6.54
CA ALA A 17 10.17 -8.10 -7.68
C ALA A 17 8.66 -8.11 -7.99
N ALA A 18 7.81 -8.16 -6.96
CA ALA A 18 6.36 -8.07 -7.12
C ALA A 18 5.93 -6.68 -7.61
N VAL A 19 6.56 -5.62 -7.09
CA VAL A 19 6.33 -4.23 -7.53
C VAL A 19 6.70 -4.05 -9.00
N GLU A 20 7.84 -4.60 -9.44
CA GLU A 20 8.27 -4.54 -10.84
C GLU A 20 7.34 -5.32 -11.76
N ALA A 21 6.88 -6.51 -11.37
CA ALA A 21 5.91 -7.29 -12.13
C ALA A 21 4.57 -6.54 -12.28
N PHE A 22 4.09 -5.92 -11.19
CA PHE A 22 2.90 -5.06 -11.22
C PHE A 22 3.07 -3.89 -12.19
N VAL A 23 4.19 -3.18 -12.10
CA VAL A 23 4.47 -1.99 -12.94
C VAL A 23 4.58 -2.39 -14.40
N HIS A 24 5.23 -3.51 -14.70
CA HIS A 24 5.29 -4.04 -16.06
C HIS A 24 3.88 -4.25 -16.61
N ARG A 25 3.03 -4.94 -15.86
CA ARG A 25 1.63 -5.17 -16.24
C ARG A 25 0.85 -3.88 -16.43
N ALA A 26 0.98 -2.94 -15.50
CA ALA A 26 0.32 -1.64 -15.58
C ALA A 26 0.71 -0.89 -16.86
N ASN A 27 1.99 -0.87 -17.21
CA ASN A 27 2.49 -0.11 -18.36
C ASN A 27 2.08 -0.70 -19.72
N ILE A 28 1.91 -2.02 -19.82
CA ILE A 28 1.42 -2.66 -21.05
C ILE A 28 -0.12 -2.59 -21.19
N THR A 29 -0.84 -2.33 -20.09
CA THR A 29 -2.31 -2.27 -20.06
C THR A 29 -2.82 -0.86 -20.43
N ALA A 30 -2.21 -0.21 -21.43
CA ALA A 30 -2.41 1.20 -21.78
C ALA A 30 -3.86 1.73 -21.64
N PRO A 31 -4.06 2.97 -21.12
CA PRO A 31 -5.38 3.54 -20.94
C PRO A 31 -6.11 3.77 -22.27
N GLY A 32 -7.36 3.31 -22.37
CA GLY A 32 -8.26 3.58 -23.50
C GLY A 32 -8.68 2.36 -24.33
N ALA A 33 -8.13 1.18 -24.07
CA ALA A 33 -8.67 -0.05 -24.64
C ALA A 33 -9.97 -0.46 -23.91
N SER A 34 -10.98 -0.87 -24.68
CA SER A 34 -12.25 -1.36 -24.13
C SER A 34 -12.00 -2.52 -23.17
N GLY A 35 -12.48 -2.40 -21.92
CA GLY A 35 -12.26 -3.41 -20.88
C GLY A 35 -11.04 -3.18 -19.98
N VAL A 36 -10.28 -2.08 -20.17
CA VAL A 36 -9.23 -1.67 -19.22
C VAL A 36 -9.86 -0.91 -18.04
N PRO A 37 -9.59 -1.32 -16.78
CA PRO A 37 -10.06 -0.60 -15.61
C PRO A 37 -9.60 0.86 -15.57
N ALA A 38 -10.41 1.74 -14.97
CA ALA A 38 -10.05 3.14 -14.80
C ALA A 38 -8.80 3.27 -13.91
N ILE A 39 -7.85 4.12 -14.33
CA ILE A 39 -6.66 4.41 -13.53
C ILE A 39 -7.10 5.15 -12.25
N PRO A 40 -6.69 4.71 -11.06
CA PRO A 40 -7.05 5.36 -9.81
C PRO A 40 -6.53 6.79 -9.74
N ALA A 41 -7.35 7.72 -9.26
CA ALA A 41 -7.00 9.14 -9.14
C ALA A 41 -5.85 9.43 -8.16
N TRP A 42 -5.46 8.45 -7.34
CA TRP A 42 -4.33 8.57 -6.43
C TRP A 42 -2.97 8.28 -7.07
N LEU A 43 -2.95 7.69 -8.28
CA LEU A 43 -1.71 7.57 -9.06
C LEU A 43 -1.42 8.91 -9.75
N THR A 44 -0.24 9.46 -9.49
CA THR A 44 0.20 10.73 -10.10
C THR A 44 0.93 10.49 -11.41
N VAL A 45 1.65 9.36 -11.50
CA VAL A 45 2.28 8.89 -12.73
C VAL A 45 1.43 7.79 -13.33
N THR A 46 0.93 8.01 -14.56
CA THR A 46 0.07 7.05 -15.23
C THR A 46 0.87 6.13 -16.18
N PRO A 47 0.40 4.90 -16.43
CA PRO A 47 0.88 4.08 -17.54
C PRO A 47 0.89 4.86 -18.87
N PRO A 48 1.91 4.67 -19.73
CA PRO A 48 2.96 3.64 -19.67
C PRO A 48 4.24 4.08 -18.94
N ASN A 49 4.21 5.19 -18.20
CA ASN A 49 5.41 5.77 -17.56
C ASN A 49 5.56 5.39 -16.08
N LEU A 50 4.75 4.45 -15.58
CA LEU A 50 4.80 4.03 -14.19
C LEU A 50 6.15 3.36 -13.90
N THR A 51 6.73 3.63 -12.74
CA THR A 51 7.96 2.99 -12.25
C THR A 51 7.71 2.40 -10.85
N ALA A 52 8.56 1.49 -10.39
CA ALA A 52 8.49 0.97 -9.02
C ALA A 52 8.57 2.11 -7.97
N ASN A 53 9.43 3.09 -8.24
CA ASN A 53 9.58 4.27 -7.38
C ASN A 53 8.32 5.14 -7.37
N SER A 54 7.74 5.46 -8.54
CA SER A 54 6.53 6.28 -8.59
C SER A 54 5.33 5.56 -7.97
N LEU A 55 5.18 4.25 -8.19
CA LEU A 55 4.10 3.46 -7.59
C LEU A 55 4.21 3.42 -6.06
N THR A 56 5.38 3.11 -5.52
CA THR A 56 5.57 3.06 -4.06
C THR A 56 5.44 4.44 -3.42
N ASP A 57 5.86 5.51 -4.11
CA ASP A 57 5.66 6.88 -3.64
C ASP A 57 4.18 7.29 -3.67
N ASP A 58 3.45 6.93 -4.73
CA ASP A 58 2.02 7.23 -4.87
C ASP A 58 1.19 6.47 -3.82
N ILE A 59 1.47 5.19 -3.57
CA ILE A 59 0.80 4.42 -2.50
C ILE A 59 1.05 5.09 -1.14
N VAL A 60 2.31 5.38 -0.81
CA VAL A 60 2.66 5.99 0.49
C VAL A 60 2.11 7.40 0.60
N GLY A 61 2.16 8.18 -0.47
CA GLY A 61 1.59 9.52 -0.56
C GLY A 61 0.08 9.49 -0.33
N HIS A 62 -0.61 8.52 -0.93
CA HIS A 62 -2.04 8.33 -0.72
C HIS A 62 -2.36 7.96 0.74
N LEU A 63 -1.62 7.03 1.35
CA LEU A 63 -1.79 6.67 2.76
C LEU A 63 -1.41 7.80 3.71
N ALA A 64 -0.44 8.64 3.32
CA ALA A 64 0.02 9.78 4.12
C ALA A 64 -1.07 10.84 4.34
N LEU A 65 -2.09 10.89 3.48
CA LEU A 65 -3.21 11.84 3.60
C LEU A 65 -4.09 11.61 4.84
N VAL A 66 -3.95 10.49 5.54
CA VAL A 66 -4.76 10.15 6.73
C VAL A 66 -3.94 9.95 8.01
N VAL A 67 -2.66 10.33 7.99
CA VAL A 67 -1.76 10.24 9.16
C VAL A 67 -1.11 11.58 9.47
N GLY A 68 -0.58 11.70 10.68
CA GLY A 68 0.13 12.90 11.14
C GLY A 68 1.54 13.06 10.58
N GLY A 69 2.14 12.01 9.99
CA GLY A 69 3.46 12.11 9.39
C GLY A 69 3.87 10.89 8.56
N ARG A 70 4.88 11.08 7.71
CA ARG A 70 5.55 10.02 6.93
C ARG A 70 7.06 10.20 6.95
N CYS A 71 7.80 9.12 6.77
CA CYS A 71 9.23 9.15 6.52
C CYS A 71 9.55 8.30 5.27
N GLY A 72 9.94 8.98 4.19
CA GLY A 72 10.21 8.36 2.89
C GLY A 72 9.02 7.57 2.34
N ARG A 73 9.32 6.41 1.75
CA ARG A 73 8.35 5.47 1.13
C ARG A 73 8.06 4.24 1.99
N VAL A 74 8.49 4.26 3.24
CA VAL A 74 8.54 3.04 4.06
C VAL A 74 7.85 3.20 5.41
N MET A 75 7.65 4.42 5.90
CA MET A 75 7.13 4.65 7.24
C MET A 75 6.00 5.67 7.25
N LEU A 76 4.91 5.29 7.89
CA LEU A 76 3.78 6.15 8.23
C LEU A 76 3.68 6.23 9.75
N ALA A 77 3.41 7.43 10.27
CA ALA A 77 3.25 7.67 11.71
C ALA A 77 1.81 8.13 12.00
N PRO A 78 0.85 7.20 12.13
CA PRO A 78 -0.42 7.49 12.78
C PRO A 78 -0.19 7.98 14.20
N ASN A 79 -0.71 9.16 14.53
CA ASN A 79 -0.61 9.74 15.87
C ASN A 79 -1.60 9.14 16.86
N ASP A 80 -2.63 8.46 16.36
CA ASP A 80 -3.72 7.87 17.13
C ASP A 80 -4.34 6.66 16.40
N LEU A 81 -5.22 5.95 17.11
CA LEU A 81 -5.91 4.75 16.60
C LEU A 81 -6.87 5.07 15.43
N VAL A 82 -7.44 6.27 15.37
CA VAL A 82 -8.35 6.66 14.29
C VAL A 82 -7.55 6.81 12.99
N GLN A 83 -6.40 7.47 13.04
CA GLN A 83 -5.47 7.56 11.91
C GLN A 83 -4.98 6.19 11.46
N TYR A 84 -4.66 5.30 12.40
CA TYR A 84 -4.28 3.92 12.08
C TYR A 84 -5.42 3.19 11.35
N GLY A 85 -6.64 3.26 11.86
CA GLY A 85 -7.83 2.69 11.22
C GLY A 85 -8.09 3.26 9.82
N ASN A 86 -7.86 4.56 9.62
CA ASN A 86 -7.99 5.19 8.31
C ASN A 86 -6.94 4.68 7.31
N VAL A 87 -5.70 4.42 7.76
CA VAL A 87 -4.65 3.82 6.92
C VAL A 87 -5.07 2.41 6.50
N MET A 88 -5.51 1.57 7.45
CA MET A 88 -5.96 0.21 7.14
C MET A 88 -7.15 0.22 6.17
N THR A 89 -8.09 1.15 6.34
CA THR A 89 -9.23 1.33 5.42
C THR A 89 -8.75 1.70 4.01
N ARG A 90 -7.78 2.60 3.87
CA ARG A 90 -7.23 2.96 2.56
C ARG A 90 -6.45 1.82 1.92
N LEU A 91 -5.71 1.02 2.69
CA LEU A 91 -5.05 -0.18 2.18
C LEU A 91 -6.07 -1.14 1.56
N VAL A 92 -7.20 -1.37 2.24
CA VAL A 92 -8.31 -2.19 1.71
C VAL A 92 -8.90 -1.59 0.43
N HIS A 93 -9.08 -0.27 0.35
CA HIS A 93 -9.56 0.37 -0.88
C HIS A 93 -8.58 0.22 -2.05
N ILE A 94 -7.27 0.32 -1.80
CA ILE A 94 -6.25 0.06 -2.83
C ILE A 94 -6.33 -1.40 -3.27
N GLU A 95 -6.47 -2.34 -2.33
CA GLU A 95 -6.60 -3.77 -2.64
C GLU A 95 -7.83 -4.07 -3.49
N GLN A 96 -8.97 -3.44 -3.22
CA GLN A 96 -10.21 -3.70 -3.95
C GLN A 96 -10.29 -2.97 -5.29
N ASP A 97 -9.35 -2.08 -5.59
CA ASP A 97 -9.37 -1.32 -6.82
C ASP A 97 -9.19 -2.22 -8.05
N SER A 98 -10.11 -2.07 -9.01
CA SER A 98 -10.14 -2.91 -10.22
C SER A 98 -8.89 -2.82 -11.09
N PHE A 99 -8.25 -1.66 -11.15
CA PHE A 99 -6.98 -1.48 -11.87
C PHE A 99 -5.85 -2.17 -11.13
N VAL A 100 -5.78 -2.01 -9.81
CA VAL A 100 -4.78 -2.70 -8.97
C VAL A 100 -4.91 -4.22 -9.12
N GLN A 101 -6.13 -4.76 -9.03
CA GLN A 101 -6.39 -6.19 -9.21
C GLN A 101 -6.01 -6.69 -10.61
N ALA A 102 -6.30 -5.93 -11.66
CA ALA A 102 -5.89 -6.27 -13.02
C ALA A 102 -4.35 -6.28 -13.21
N CYS A 103 -3.64 -5.42 -12.47
CA CYS A 103 -2.18 -5.36 -12.50
C CYS A 103 -1.52 -6.48 -11.67
N MET A 104 -2.21 -7.00 -10.64
CA MET A 104 -1.71 -8.11 -9.82
C MET A 104 -1.66 -9.46 -10.56
N ILE A 105 -2.21 -9.59 -11.77
CA ILE A 105 -2.22 -10.85 -12.54
C ILE A 105 -0.81 -11.41 -12.77
N ASP A 106 0.17 -10.55 -13.05
CA ASP A 106 1.55 -10.97 -13.36
C ASP A 106 2.40 -11.15 -12.09
N VAL A 107 1.88 -10.78 -10.92
CA VAL A 107 2.55 -11.03 -9.64
C VAL A 107 2.33 -12.49 -9.25
N LEU A 108 3.34 -13.21 -8.77
CA LEU A 108 3.18 -14.63 -8.36
C LEU A 108 2.12 -14.77 -7.26
N ALA A 109 1.20 -15.73 -7.36
CA ALA A 109 -0.01 -15.81 -6.52
C ALA A 109 0.22 -15.74 -5.00
N ASN A 110 1.38 -16.16 -4.51
CA ASN A 110 1.78 -16.14 -3.10
C ASN A 110 2.57 -14.90 -2.67
N GLN A 111 2.66 -13.88 -3.53
CA GLN A 111 3.39 -12.65 -3.28
C GLN A 111 2.46 -11.45 -3.11
N HIS A 112 2.96 -10.48 -2.37
CA HIS A 112 2.33 -9.19 -2.06
C HIS A 112 3.30 -8.08 -2.47
N LEU A 113 2.78 -6.87 -2.72
CA LEU A 113 3.62 -5.72 -3.02
C LEU A 113 4.41 -5.26 -1.79
N ALA A 114 3.80 -5.34 -0.60
CA ALA A 114 4.48 -5.03 0.65
C ALA A 114 4.00 -5.91 1.80
N SER A 115 4.90 -6.17 2.74
CA SER A 115 4.53 -6.62 4.08
C SER A 115 4.43 -5.43 5.05
N LEU A 116 3.47 -5.48 5.95
CA LEU A 116 3.13 -4.44 6.91
C LEU A 116 3.63 -4.82 8.30
N PHE A 117 4.41 -3.94 8.90
CA PHE A 117 4.87 -4.10 10.28
C PHE A 117 4.45 -2.90 11.11
N CYS A 118 4.02 -3.14 12.35
CA CYS A 118 3.76 -2.09 13.31
C CYS A 118 4.88 -2.02 14.35
N MET A 119 5.16 -0.81 14.83
CA MET A 119 6.02 -0.57 15.98
C MET A 119 5.22 0.26 16.98
N GLN A 120 4.94 -0.32 18.14
CA GLN A 120 4.31 0.35 19.29
C GLN A 120 5.41 0.60 20.32
N ASP A 121 5.74 1.86 20.58
CA ASP A 121 6.83 2.31 21.48
C ASP A 121 8.22 2.43 20.83
N ARG A 122 8.86 3.58 21.07
CA ARG A 122 10.26 3.87 20.71
C ARG A 122 11.26 2.95 21.44
N ARG A 123 10.85 2.30 22.52
CA ARG A 123 11.70 1.40 23.32
C ARG A 123 11.80 -0.01 22.72
N THR A 124 10.77 -0.49 22.04
CA THR A 124 10.81 -1.76 21.32
C THR A 124 11.42 -1.55 19.94
N ARG A 125 12.68 -1.97 19.76
CA ARG A 125 13.39 -1.86 18.47
C ARG A 125 12.96 -2.89 17.42
N ARG A 126 11.92 -3.69 17.69
CA ARG A 126 11.53 -4.81 16.83
C ARG A 126 10.14 -4.54 16.24
N PRO A 127 10.04 -4.35 14.91
CA PRO A 127 8.75 -4.33 14.22
C PRO A 127 8.01 -5.65 14.43
N ILE A 128 6.71 -5.58 14.64
CA ILE A 128 5.81 -6.73 14.78
C ILE A 128 4.99 -6.81 13.49
N PRO A 129 4.82 -8.00 12.88
CA PRO A 129 3.91 -8.15 11.74
C PRO A 129 2.52 -7.61 12.08
N THR A 130 1.91 -6.91 11.15
CA THR A 130 0.52 -6.46 11.31
C THR A 130 -0.39 -7.58 10.84
N ASP A 131 -1.42 -7.92 11.62
CA ASP A 131 -2.48 -8.83 11.17
C ASP A 131 -3.38 -8.09 10.16
N HIS A 132 -2.91 -7.94 8.92
CA HIS A 132 -3.75 -7.47 7.82
C HIS A 132 -4.64 -8.62 7.36
N VAL A 133 -5.94 -8.46 7.57
CA VAL A 133 -6.91 -9.50 7.18
C VAL A 133 -6.96 -9.53 5.65
N PRO A 134 -6.72 -10.69 5.01
CA PRO A 134 -6.78 -10.79 3.56
C PRO A 134 -8.19 -10.46 3.07
N PRO A 135 -8.31 -9.83 1.88
CA PRO A 135 -9.60 -9.51 1.32
C PRO A 135 -10.39 -10.78 0.96
N PRO A 136 -11.74 -10.70 0.92
CA PRO A 136 -12.56 -11.84 0.53
C PRO A 136 -12.32 -12.21 -0.95
N THR A 137 -12.37 -13.50 -1.25
CA THR A 137 -12.33 -14.00 -2.64
C THR A 137 -13.44 -13.36 -3.48
N PRO A 138 -13.19 -12.97 -4.75
CA PRO A 138 -12.01 -13.29 -5.56
C PRO A 138 -10.87 -12.26 -5.49
N VAL A 139 -10.97 -11.25 -4.62
CA VAL A 139 -9.96 -10.18 -4.52
C VAL A 139 -8.67 -10.74 -3.96
N ARG A 140 -7.55 -10.41 -4.61
CA ARG A 140 -6.23 -10.82 -4.17
C ARG A 140 -5.65 -9.79 -3.19
N SER A 141 -5.02 -10.28 -2.12
CA SER A 141 -4.24 -9.45 -1.20
C SER A 141 -3.05 -8.79 -1.89
N VAL A 142 -2.92 -7.47 -1.72
CA VAL A 142 -1.82 -6.65 -2.23
C VAL A 142 -0.81 -6.37 -1.12
N PHE A 143 -1.27 -6.33 0.13
CA PHE A 143 -0.47 -6.12 1.33
C PHE A 143 -0.63 -7.29 2.31
N ALA A 144 0.42 -7.64 3.04
CA ALA A 144 0.42 -8.77 3.99
C ALA A 144 1.00 -8.42 5.35
#